data_AF-A0A813DZU0-F1
#
_entry.id   AF-A0A813DZU0-F1
#
_cell.length_a   1.000
_cell.length_b   1.000
_cell.length_c   1.000
_cell.angle_alpha   90.00
_cell.angle_beta   90.00
_cell.angle_gamma   90.00
#
_symmetry.space_group_name_H-M   'P 1'
#
loop_
_entity.id
_entity.type
_entity.pdbx_description
1 polymer ?
#
loop_
_entity_poly.entity_id
_entity_poly.type
_entity_poly.pdbx_seq_one_letter_code
_entity_poly.pdbx_strand_id
1 'polypeptide(L)'
;ETKKKRTFRKYSYRGIDLDKLLDLSNQDLMELFRARQRRKFSRGIKRKPITVLKKLRKAKRDTAYGEKPEAVKTHLRNMVIVP
;
A
#
# COMPACT_ATOMS: atom_id res chain seq x y z
N GLU A 1 30.01 -28.95 1.49
CA GLU A 1 29.59 -27.64 2.04
C GLU A 1 28.08 -27.54 2.07
N THR A 2 27.50 -27.42 3.27
CA THR A 2 26.05 -27.24 3.46
C THR A 2 25.65 -25.82 3.04
N LYS A 3 24.95 -25.68 1.91
CA LYS A 3 24.41 -24.38 1.47
C LYS A 3 23.52 -23.77 2.57
N LYS A 4 23.86 -22.57 3.03
CA LYS A 4 23.04 -21.80 3.99
C LYS A 4 21.62 -21.63 3.44
N LYS A 5 20.61 -22.05 4.20
CA LYS A 5 19.19 -21.82 3.87
C LYS A 5 18.94 -20.31 3.73
N ARG A 6 18.28 -19.92 2.65
CA ARG A 6 17.94 -18.51 2.34
C ARG A 6 16.99 -18.00 3.43
N THR A 7 17.43 -17.08 4.27
CA THR A 7 16.54 -16.43 5.25
C THR A 7 15.60 -15.50 4.50
N PHE A 8 14.29 -15.60 4.77
CA PHE A 8 13.30 -14.70 4.18
C PHE A 8 13.54 -13.29 4.74
N ARG A 9 13.77 -12.31 3.86
CA ARG A 9 13.95 -10.92 4.29
C ARG A 9 12.59 -10.35 4.67
N LYS A 10 12.34 -10.19 5.96
CA LYS A 10 11.16 -9.50 6.47
C LYS A 10 11.30 -8.01 6.19
N TYR A 11 10.32 -7.42 5.51
CA TYR A 11 10.29 -5.99 5.25
C TYR A 11 9.50 -5.29 6.37
N SER A 12 10.15 -4.35 7.04
CA SER A 12 9.54 -3.45 8.01
C SER A 12 9.62 -2.02 7.52
N TYR A 13 8.54 -1.25 7.65
CA TYR A 13 8.55 0.20 7.38
C TYR A 13 8.59 0.95 8.71
N ARG A 14 9.67 1.71 8.95
CA ARG A 14 9.90 2.47 10.19
C ARG A 14 9.73 1.64 11.47
N GLY A 15 10.19 0.39 11.45
CA GLY A 15 10.09 -0.52 12.60
C GLY A 15 8.74 -1.24 12.74
N ILE A 16 7.80 -1.04 11.80
CA ILE A 16 6.48 -1.68 11.81
C ILE A 16 6.42 -2.73 10.68
N ASP A 17 5.93 -3.91 11.03
CA ASP A 17 5.72 -5.03 10.10
C ASP A 17 4.49 -4.82 9.21
N LEU A 18 4.44 -5.52 8.07
CA LEU A 18 3.37 -5.38 7.09
C LEU A 18 1.97 -5.61 7.69
N ASP A 19 1.77 -6.68 8.45
CA ASP A 19 0.45 -7.02 9.00
C ASP A 19 -0.06 -5.89 9.89
N LYS A 20 0.81 -5.35 10.74
CA LYS A 20 0.49 -4.19 11.58
C LYS A 20 0.20 -2.94 10.75
N LEU A 21 0.93 -2.70 9.65
CA LEU A 21 0.67 -1.54 8.78
C LEU A 21 -0.72 -1.58 8.12
N LEU A 22 -1.27 -2.77 7.86
CA LEU A 22 -2.59 -2.93 7.25
C LEU A 22 -3.73 -2.67 8.24
N ASP A 23 -3.50 -2.90 9.53
CA ASP A 23 -4.48 -2.68 10.60
C ASP A 23 -4.51 -1.23 11.10
N LEU A 24 -3.47 -0.44 10.83
CA LEU A 24 -3.38 0.95 11.26
C LEU A 24 -4.44 1.84 10.61
N SER A 25 -4.92 2.81 11.37
CA SER A 25 -5.81 3.84 10.83
C SER A 25 -5.05 4.78 9.89
N ASN A 26 -5.77 5.47 9.02
CA ASN A 26 -5.17 6.48 8.14
C ASN A 26 -4.51 7.62 8.92
N GLN A 27 -4.95 7.91 10.15
CA GLN A 27 -4.38 8.96 10.98
C GLN A 27 -3.02 8.57 11.53
N ASP A 28 -2.91 7.38 12.09
CA ASP A 28 -1.64 6.84 12.62
C ASP A 28 -0.62 6.64 11.48
N LEU A 29 -1.10 6.19 10.32
CA LEU A 29 -0.27 6.03 9.14
C LEU A 29 0.31 7.36 8.63
N MET A 30 -0.41 8.47 8.80
CA MET A 30 0.09 9.80 8.40
C MET A 30 1.35 10.18 9.16
N GLU A 31 1.44 9.90 10.47
CA GLU A 31 2.60 10.23 11.29
C GLU A 31 3.87 9.51 10.81
N LEU A 32 3.69 8.29 10.30
CA LEU A 32 4.75 7.47 9.73
C LEU A 32 5.19 7.94 8.33
N PHE A 33 4.54 8.91 7.72
CA PHE A 33 4.94 9.41 6.41
C PHE A 33 5.87 10.63 6.46
N ARG A 34 6.57 10.89 5.34
CA ARG A 34 7.36 12.12 5.17
C ARG A 34 6.44 13.35 5.01
N ALA A 35 7.00 14.54 5.19
CA ALA A 35 6.25 15.81 5.20
C ALA A 35 5.38 16.01 3.94
N ARG A 36 5.85 15.60 2.75
CA ARG A 36 5.11 15.73 1.48
C ARG A 36 3.80 14.93 1.48
N GLN A 37 3.87 13.66 1.89
CA GLN A 37 2.70 12.79 1.98
C GLN A 37 1.72 13.31 3.04
N ARG A 38 2.22 13.69 4.23
CA ARG A 38 1.40 14.30 5.29
C ARG A 38 0.63 15.51 4.78
N ARG A 39 1.30 16.45 4.09
CA ARG A 39 0.67 17.63 3.47
C ARG A 39 -0.41 17.26 2.44
N LYS A 40 -0.25 16.15 1.73
CA LYS A 40 -1.25 15.71 0.75
C LYS A 40 -2.49 15.14 1.42
N PHE A 41 -2.32 14.35 2.47
CA PHE A 41 -3.45 13.79 3.23
C PHE A 41 -4.17 14.85 4.05
N SER A 42 -3.45 15.77 4.69
CA SER A 42 -4.05 16.87 5.48
C SER A 42 -4.86 17.85 4.64
N ARG A 43 -4.46 18.09 3.38
CA ARG A 43 -5.25 18.88 2.42
C ARG A 43 -6.45 18.14 1.84
N GLY A 44 -6.59 16.84 2.13
CA GLY A 44 -7.68 16.00 1.67
C GLY A 44 -7.38 15.20 0.39
N ILE A 45 -8.08 14.07 0.26
CA ILE A 45 -7.97 13.18 -0.89
C ILE A 45 -9.06 13.54 -1.91
N LYS A 46 -8.66 13.91 -3.13
CA LYS A 46 -9.58 14.15 -4.24
C LYS A 46 -10.33 12.86 -4.63
N ARG A 47 -11.52 13.00 -5.24
CA ARG A 47 -12.36 11.88 -5.69
C ARG A 47 -11.65 10.87 -6.61
N LYS A 48 -10.77 11.34 -7.51
CA LYS A 48 -10.08 10.50 -8.51
C LYS A 48 -9.25 9.36 -7.86
N PRO A 49 -8.34 9.62 -6.89
CA PRO A 49 -7.65 8.57 -6.13
C PRO A 49 -8.58 7.56 -5.44
N ILE A 50 -9.70 8.02 -4.88
CA ILE A 50 -10.66 7.15 -4.17
C ILE A 50 -11.26 6.13 -5.15
N THR A 51 -11.63 6.56 -6.36
CA THR A 51 -12.15 5.65 -7.40
C THR A 51 -11.12 4.60 -7.80
N VAL A 52 -9.85 4.98 -7.95
CA VAL A 52 -8.78 4.03 -8.28
C VAL A 52 -8.58 3.01 -7.17
N LEU A 53 -8.57 3.44 -5.91
CA LEU A 53 -8.43 2.54 -4.77
C LEU A 53 -9.59 1.53 -4.68
N LYS A 54 -10.83 1.96 -4.97
CA LYS A 54 -11.98 1.05 -5.05
C LYS A 54 -11.82 0.00 -6.16
N LYS A 55 -11.34 0.40 -7.34
CA LYS A 55 -11.06 -0.52 -8.46
C LYS A 55 -9.99 -1.54 -8.09
N LEU A 56 -8.90 -1.11 -7.45
CA LEU A 56 -7.81 -1.99 -7.00
C LEU A 56 -8.28 -3.02 -5.96
N ARG A 57 -9.06 -2.57 -4.96
CA ARG A 57 -9.62 -3.46 -3.93
C ARG A 57 -10.59 -4.49 -4.53
N LYS A 58 -11.39 -4.07 -5.50
CA LYS A 58 -12.29 -4.98 -6.24
C LYS A 58 -11.49 -6.01 -7.03
N ALA A 59 -10.53 -5.58 -7.85
CA ALA A 59 -9.69 -6.47 -8.65
C ALA A 59 -8.97 -7.51 -7.77
N LYS A 60 -8.39 -7.09 -6.64
CA LYS A 60 -7.73 -8.01 -5.71
C LYS A 60 -8.69 -9.03 -5.09
N ARG A 61 -9.94 -8.66 -4.82
CA ARG A 61 -10.96 -9.55 -4.24
C ARG A 61 -11.48 -10.57 -5.24
N ASP A 62 -11.66 -10.16 -6.50
CA ASP A 62 -12.25 -10.99 -7.55
C ASP A 62 -11.23 -11.98 -8.16
N THR A 63 -9.94 -11.85 -7.82
CA THR A 63 -8.87 -12.71 -8.35
C THR A 63 -8.77 -14.01 -7.56
N ALA A 64 -8.56 -15.12 -8.27
CA ALA A 64 -8.33 -16.43 -7.67
C ALA A 64 -7.06 -16.43 -6.80
N TYR A 65 -7.07 -17.25 -5.75
CA TYR A 65 -5.94 -17.35 -4.83
C TYR A 65 -4.68 -17.85 -5.57
N GLY A 66 -3.60 -17.07 -5.50
CA GLY A 66 -2.32 -17.39 -6.15
C GLY A 66 -2.09 -16.69 -7.49
N GLU A 67 -3.13 -16.10 -8.09
CA GLU A 67 -2.99 -15.34 -9.33
C GLU A 67 -2.84 -13.83 -9.07
N LYS A 68 -2.26 -13.13 -10.05
CA LYS A 68 -2.12 -11.67 -9.98
C LYS A 68 -3.39 -11.02 -10.55
N PRO A 69 -3.94 -10.00 -9.88
CA PRO A 69 -5.11 -9.28 -10.39
C PRO A 69 -4.82 -8.56 -11.70
N GLU A 70 -5.86 -8.33 -12.49
CA GLU A 70 -5.77 -7.53 -13.71
C GLU A 70 -5.27 -6.11 -13.43
N ALA A 71 -4.40 -5.60 -14.31
CA ALA A 71 -3.80 -4.29 -14.17
C ALA A 71 -4.83 -3.16 -14.36
N VAL A 72 -5.04 -2.35 -13.31
CA VAL A 72 -5.92 -1.18 -13.37
C VAL A 72 -5.19 0.01 -14.01
N LYS A 73 -5.58 0.37 -15.24
CA LYS A 73 -5.02 1.53 -15.95
C LYS A 73 -5.45 2.85 -15.31
N THR A 74 -4.50 3.77 -15.10
CA THR A 74 -4.76 5.11 -14.55
C THR A 74 -3.80 6.15 -15.11
N HIS A 75 -4.30 7.37 -15.34
CA HIS A 75 -3.47 8.53 -15.70
C HIS A 75 -2.95 9.28 -14.46
N LEU A 76 -3.33 8.86 -13.25
CA LEU A 76 -2.93 9.52 -12.01
C LEU A 76 -1.48 9.19 -11.64
N ARG A 77 -0.55 10.07 -11.99
CA ARG A 77 0.88 9.95 -11.63
C ARG A 77 1.23 10.49 -10.24
N ASN A 78 0.30 11.20 -9.61
CA ASN A 78 0.54 11.92 -8.37
C ASN A 78 -0.01 11.20 -7.13
N MET A 79 -0.60 10.01 -7.25
CA MET A 79 -1.15 9.25 -6.13
C MET A 79 -0.03 8.73 -5.21
N VAL A 80 -0.27 8.76 -3.89
CA VAL A 80 0.69 8.17 -2.92
C VAL A 80 0.34 6.70 -2.81
N ILE A 81 1.35 5.83 -2.81
CA ILE A 81 1.17 4.40 -2.55
C ILE A 81 0.86 4.25 -1.06
N VAL A 82 -0.27 3.64 -0.77
CA VAL A 82 -0.74 3.31 0.58
C VAL A 82 -0.63 1.79 0.73
N PRO A 83 -0.17 1.27 1.88
CA PRO A 83 -0.14 -0.17 2.16
C PRO A 83 -1.51 -0.84 2.00
#